data_AF-A0A1G4RLY2-F1
#
_entry.id   AF-A0A1G4RLY2-F1
#
_cell.length_a   1.000
_cell.length_b   1.000
_cell.length_c   1.000
_cell.angle_alpha   90.00
_cell.angle_beta   90.00
_cell.angle_gamma   90.00
#
_symmetry.space_group_name_H-M   'P 1'
#
loop_
_entity.id
_entity.type
_entity.pdbx_description
1 polymer ?
#
loop_
_entity_poly.entity_id
_entity_poly.type
_entity_poly.pdbx_seq_one_letter_code
_entity_poly.pdbx_strand_id
1 'polypeptide(L)'
;MISNECFLCNDPNVGLSINEERTYVKCYLGDTGLLVSHAVDENELLESEVYSQILNDKQSINEGMLYENIIAQMLVANGHKLYF
;
A
#
# COMPACT_ATOMS: atom_id res chain seq x y z
N MET A 1 12.12 -6.90 2.90
CA MET A 1 11.12 -6.89 3.99
C MET A 1 9.85 -7.50 3.42
N ILE A 2 9.06 -8.27 4.18
CA ILE A 2 7.79 -8.82 3.66
C ILE A 2 6.76 -7.69 3.43
N SER A 3 6.84 -6.64 4.23
CA SER A 3 6.02 -5.44 4.12
C SER A 3 6.81 -4.21 4.57
N ASN A 4 6.46 -3.03 4.04
CA ASN A 4 6.90 -1.73 4.53
C ASN A 4 5.94 -1.25 5.62
N GLU A 5 6.48 -0.99 6.80
CA GLU A 5 5.74 -0.52 7.97
C GLU A 5 5.54 1.00 7.89
N CYS A 6 4.30 1.43 8.04
CA CYS A 6 3.90 2.83 8.11
C CYS A 6 3.21 3.08 9.45
N PHE A 7 3.76 3.96 10.27
CA PHE A 7 3.25 4.20 11.63
C PHE A 7 2.40 5.46 11.69
N LEU A 8 1.35 5.43 12.51
CA LEU A 8 0.51 6.60 12.75
C LEU A 8 1.35 7.73 13.35
N CYS A 9 1.20 8.95 12.85
CA CYS A 9 1.84 10.14 13.40
C CYS A 9 0.80 11.26 13.63
N ASN A 10 0.28 11.34 14.86
CA ASN A 10 -0.78 12.29 15.21
C ASN A 10 -0.34 13.76 15.17
N ASP A 11 0.96 14.04 15.30
CA ASP A 11 1.54 15.38 15.20
C ASP A 11 2.64 15.42 14.11
N PRO A 12 2.32 15.87 12.88
CA PRO A 12 3.23 15.86 11.74
C PRO A 12 4.27 17.00 11.74
N ASN A 13 4.67 17.48 12.91
CA ASN A 13 5.76 18.45 13.08
C ASN A 13 7.16 17.82 12.86
N VAL A 14 8.21 18.65 12.93
CA VAL A 14 9.60 18.19 12.79
C VAL A 14 9.89 17.06 13.77
N GLY A 15 10.37 15.93 13.25
CA GLY A 15 10.67 14.75 14.06
C GLY A 15 9.52 13.74 14.14
N LEU A 16 8.88 13.41 13.01
CA LEU A 16 7.79 12.43 12.89
C LEU A 16 8.02 11.13 13.70
N SER A 17 9.25 10.60 13.71
CA SER A 17 9.59 9.38 14.46
C SER A 17 9.42 9.49 15.98
N ILE A 18 9.37 10.70 16.53
CA ILE A 18 9.19 10.96 17.98
C ILE A 18 7.70 10.93 18.33
N ASN A 19 6.84 11.29 17.36
CA ASN A 19 5.39 11.36 17.51
C ASN A 19 4.69 10.12 16.92
N GLU A 20 5.44 9.07 16.57
CA GLU A 20 4.89 7.84 16.01
C GLU A 20 4.18 7.01 17.08
N GLU A 21 2.98 6.51 16.77
CA GLU A 21 2.24 5.63 17.66
C GLU A 21 2.45 4.17 17.25
N ARG A 22 3.36 3.48 17.96
CA ARG A 22 3.79 2.11 17.61
C ARG A 22 2.73 1.03 17.75
N THR A 23 1.58 1.35 18.35
CA THR A 23 0.42 0.46 18.42
C THR A 23 -0.44 0.50 17.16
N TYR A 24 -0.20 1.46 16.26
CA TYR A 24 -0.93 1.61 14.99
C TYR A 24 0.04 1.54 13.81
N VAL A 25 -0.02 0.43 13.08
CA VAL A 25 0.81 0.17 11.91
C VAL A 25 -0.07 -0.18 10.72
N LYS A 26 0.17 0.48 9.59
CA LYS A 26 -0.30 0.07 8.28
C LYS A 26 0.84 -0.65 7.56
N CYS A 27 0.58 -1.87 7.10
CA CYS A 27 1.55 -2.71 6.41
C CYS A 27 1.31 -2.66 4.90
N TYR A 28 2.28 -2.14 4.14
CA TYR A 28 2.26 -2.15 2.67
C TYR A 28 3.07 -3.33 2.16
N LEU A 29 2.49 -4.22 1.33
CA LEU A 29 3.18 -5.41 0.84
C LEU A 29 4.45 -5.05 0.06
N GLY A 30 5.54 -5.75 0.34
CA GLY A 30 6.83 -5.65 -0.36
C GLY A 30 6.75 -5.98 -1.85
N ASP A 31 5.72 -6.74 -2.24
CA ASP A 31 5.43 -7.14 -3.60
C ASP A 31 4.02 -6.67 -3.98
N THR A 32 3.94 -5.66 -4.87
CA THR A 32 2.67 -5.13 -5.36
C THR A 32 1.94 -6.13 -6.25
N GLY A 33 2.65 -6.99 -6.99
CA GLY A 33 2.01 -8.04 -7.79
C GLY A 33 1.28 -9.03 -6.89
N LEU A 34 1.93 -9.45 -5.80
CA LEU A 34 1.32 -10.31 -4.80
C LEU A 34 0.12 -9.65 -4.10
N LEU A 35 0.18 -8.33 -3.83
CA LEU A 35 -0.97 -7.58 -3.32
C LEU A 35 -2.16 -7.64 -4.29
N VAL A 36 -1.92 -7.40 -5.58
CA VAL A 36 -2.96 -7.45 -6.62
C VAL A 36 -3.56 -8.86 -6.70
N SER A 37 -2.72 -9.90 -6.69
CA SER A 37 -3.19 -11.30 -6.71
C SER A 37 -4.04 -11.67 -5.49
N HIS A 38 -3.75 -11.14 -4.30
CA HIS A 38 -4.55 -11.41 -3.09
C HIS A 38 -5.78 -10.53 -2.97
N ALA A 39 -5.77 -9.31 -3.51
CA ALA A 39 -6.90 -8.40 -3.47
C ALA A 39 -8.06 -8.87 -4.37
N VAL A 40 -7.79 -9.76 -5.32
CA VAL A 40 -8.78 -10.35 -6.22
C VAL A 40 -8.94 -11.83 -5.88
N ASP A 41 -10.07 -12.17 -5.27
CA ASP A 41 -10.40 -13.54 -4.83
C ASP A 41 -10.64 -14.51 -6.01
N GLU A 42 -10.44 -15.81 -5.78
CA GLU A 42 -10.28 -16.89 -6.78
C GLU A 42 -11.51 -17.14 -7.68
N ASN A 43 -12.66 -16.50 -7.44
CA ASN A 43 -13.95 -16.93 -8.02
C ASN A 43 -14.45 -16.15 -9.24
N GLU A 44 -13.92 -14.97 -9.62
CA GLU A 44 -14.62 -14.16 -10.65
C GLU A 44 -13.78 -13.46 -11.71
N LEU A 45 -12.44 -13.44 -11.68
CA LEU A 45 -11.68 -12.73 -12.72
C LEU A 45 -10.39 -13.47 -13.09
N LEU A 46 -10.25 -13.78 -14.39
CA LEU A 46 -8.96 -14.15 -14.96
C LEU A 46 -7.96 -13.02 -14.67
N GLU A 47 -6.70 -13.34 -14.32
CA GLU A 47 -5.65 -12.33 -14.07
C GLU A 47 -5.62 -11.22 -15.12
N SER A 48 -5.83 -11.56 -16.40
CA SER A 48 -5.88 -10.61 -17.51
C SER A 48 -7.01 -9.57 -17.40
N GLU A 49 -8.15 -9.93 -16.81
CA GLU A 49 -9.28 -9.03 -16.64
C GLU A 49 -9.02 -8.04 -15.51
N VAL A 50 -8.31 -8.44 -14.44
CA VAL A 50 -7.96 -7.53 -13.33
C VAL A 50 -7.11 -6.38 -13.82
N TYR A 51 -6.01 -6.67 -14.53
CA TYR A 51 -5.15 -5.63 -15.09
C TYR A 51 -5.92 -4.72 -16.05
N SER A 52 -6.79 -5.30 -16.89
CA SER A 52 -7.65 -4.52 -17.78
C SER A 52 -8.63 -3.63 -17.00
N GLN A 53 -9.17 -4.11 -15.88
CA GLN A 53 -10.09 -3.33 -15.05
C GLN A 53 -9.41 -2.16 -14.35
N ILE A 54 -8.18 -2.36 -13.85
CA ILE A 54 -7.35 -1.29 -13.30
C ILE A 54 -7.02 -0.25 -14.38
N LEU A 55 -6.67 -0.70 -15.60
CA LEU A 55 -6.36 0.20 -16.71
C LEU A 55 -7.57 0.94 -17.28
N ASN A 56 -8.78 0.46 -17.01
CA ASN A 56 -10.04 1.04 -17.49
C ASN A 56 -10.85 1.70 -16.36
N ASP A 57 -10.22 2.02 -15.23
CA ASP A 57 -10.81 2.72 -14.08
C ASP A 57 -12.16 2.12 -13.61
N LYS A 58 -12.26 0.79 -13.49
CA LYS A 58 -13.50 0.18 -12.99
C LYS A 58 -13.69 0.41 -11.50
N GLN A 59 -14.86 0.95 -11.13
CA GLN A 59 -15.27 1.24 -9.73
C GLN A 59 -15.24 0.04 -8.76
N SER A 60 -15.14 -1.20 -9.23
CA SER A 60 -15.11 -2.39 -8.39
C SER A 60 -13.77 -2.63 -7.69
N ILE A 61 -12.70 -1.93 -8.06
CA ILE A 61 -11.36 -2.09 -7.48
C ILE A 61 -11.03 -0.90 -6.59
N ASN A 62 -10.53 -1.15 -5.38
CA ASN A 62 -9.97 -0.11 -4.52
C ASN A 62 -8.56 0.27 -5.00
N GLU A 63 -8.50 1.13 -6.02
CA GLU A 63 -7.23 1.62 -6.57
C GLU A 63 -6.43 2.41 -5.54
N GLY A 64 -7.10 3.08 -4.59
CA GLY A 64 -6.43 3.82 -3.51
C GLY A 64 -5.46 2.95 -2.72
N MET A 65 -5.85 1.71 -2.41
CA MET A 65 -4.97 0.73 -1.76
C MET A 65 -3.73 0.41 -2.60
N LEU A 66 -3.89 0.24 -3.92
CA LEU A 66 -2.78 -0.07 -4.83
C LEU A 66 -1.83 1.13 -4.98
N TYR A 67 -2.38 2.34 -5.15
CA TYR A 67 -1.60 3.57 -5.24
C TYR A 67 -0.79 3.80 -3.97
N GLU A 68 -1.42 3.71 -2.80
CA GLU A 68 -0.70 3.84 -1.52
C GLU A 68 0.44 2.82 -1.40
N ASN A 69 0.20 1.56 -1.77
CA ASN A 69 1.22 0.51 -1.69
C ASN A 69 2.43 0.80 -2.60
N ILE A 70 2.18 1.21 -3.84
CA ILE A 70 3.24 1.56 -4.79
C ILE A 70 4.04 2.76 -4.29
N ILE A 71 3.37 3.82 -3.82
CA ILE A 71 4.03 5.01 -3.29
C ILE A 71 4.86 4.66 -2.05
N ALA A 72 4.34 3.82 -1.16
CA ALA A 72 5.07 3.30 0.00
C ALA A 72 6.35 2.56 -0.41
N GLN A 73 6.29 1.71 -1.44
CA GLN A 73 7.50 1.05 -1.99
C GLN A 73 8.51 2.07 -2.53
N MET A 74 8.05 3.06 -3.30
CA MET A 74 8.93 4.09 -3.86
C MET A 74 9.62 4.92 -2.77
N LEU A 75 8.90 5.30 -1.72
CA LEU A 75 9.44 6.06 -0.60
C LEU A 75 10.48 5.24 0.18
N VAL A 76 10.18 3.99 0.53
CA VAL A 76 11.12 3.13 1.25
C VAL A 76 12.36 2.80 0.41
N ALA A 77 12.19 2.57 -0.89
CA ALA A 77 13.32 2.38 -1.81
C ALA A 77 14.25 3.59 -1.88
N ASN A 78 13.74 4.80 -1.65
CA ASN A 78 14.51 6.03 -1.54
C ASN A 78 15.02 6.32 -0.11
N GLY A 79 14.84 5.39 0.83
CA GLY A 79 15.33 5.51 2.21
C GLY A 79 14.43 6.34 3.14
N HIS A 80 13.20 6.65 2.74
CA HIS A 80 12.23 7.35 3.58
C HIS A 80 11.52 6.38 4.54
N LYS A 81 11.31 6.84 5.78
CA LYS A 81 10.39 6.19 6.71
C LYS A 81 8.95 6.60 6.41
N LEU A 82 8.00 5.70 6.64
CA LEU A 82 6.60 5.92 6.32
C LEU A 82 5.82 6.32 7.58
N TYR A 83 4.96 7.33 7.40
CA TYR A 83 4.05 7.83 8.42
C TYR A 83 2.69 8.11 7.77
N PHE A 84 1.60 7.87 8.52
CA PHE A 84 0.23 8.17 8.09
C PHE A 84 -0.55 8.94 9.16
#